data_AF-A0AAU2X0H3-F1
#
_entry.id   AF-A0AAU2X0H3-F1
#
_cell.length_a   1.000
_cell.length_b   1.000
_cell.length_c   1.000
_cell.angle_alpha   90.00
_cell.angle_beta   90.00
_cell.angle_gamma   90.00
#
_symmetry.space_group_name_H-M   'P 1'
#
loop_
_entity.id
_entity.type
_entity.pdbx_description
1 polymer ?
#
loop_
_entity_poly.entity_id
_entity_poly.type
_entity_poly.pdbx_seq_one_letter_code
_entity_poly.pdbx_strand_id
1 'polypeptide(L)'
;MDAGVAVVVAAAVSAIPTVWAIVSRRQLREAQAQLRDQRAWDQTESARRCCMEFADAVARYLGSWEEFDLQIGSNPADHGAWDAAFRGLYPLWLQVTTARDAVFGHPGVPAQTRSSADQFKDAVHAMDKAGSDWQRELRAGHPQRAASHHRDYIQRWDAIPAAREAFLESIRTIRADGIQLSAPSA
;
A
#
# COMPACT_ATOMS: atom_id res chain seq x y z
N MET A 1 77.85 -0.45 24.23
CA MET A 1 76.82 -0.64 23.19
C MET A 1 75.49 -0.64 23.90
N ASP A 2 74.60 0.30 23.59
CA ASP A 2 73.14 0.07 23.65
C ASP A 2 72.44 1.05 22.71
N ALA A 3 72.93 1.07 21.46
CA ALA A 3 72.32 1.78 20.34
C ALA A 3 71.19 0.96 19.68
N GLY A 4 70.94 -0.28 20.14
CA GLY A 4 69.96 -1.20 19.56
C GLY A 4 68.52 -1.00 20.04
N VAL A 5 68.32 -0.44 21.24
CA VAL A 5 66.97 -0.36 21.83
C VAL A 5 66.18 0.86 21.32
N ALA A 6 66.85 1.95 20.96
CA ALA A 6 66.20 3.18 20.49
C ALA A 6 65.58 3.04 19.07
N VAL A 7 66.11 2.14 18.24
CA VAL A 7 65.65 1.97 16.84
C VAL A 7 64.39 1.11 16.74
N VAL A 8 64.16 0.18 17.68
CA VAL A 8 62.98 -0.70 17.65
C VAL A 8 61.71 0.02 18.14
N VAL A 9 61.84 0.99 19.06
CA VAL A 9 60.68 1.78 19.54
C VAL A 9 60.24 2.82 18.51
N ALA A 10 61.15 3.35 17.68
CA ALA A 10 60.82 4.33 16.65
C ALA A 10 60.03 3.74 15.46
N ALA A 11 60.22 2.46 15.13
CA ALA A 11 59.51 1.81 14.02
C ALA A 11 58.08 1.32 14.40
N ALA A 12 57.81 1.10 15.69
CA ALA A 12 56.51 0.62 16.16
C ALA A 12 55.44 1.73 16.24
N VAL A 13 55.85 2.99 16.39
CA VAL A 13 54.93 4.13 16.57
C VAL A 13 54.45 4.70 15.23
N SER A 14 55.20 4.53 14.13
CA SER A 14 54.84 5.06 12.81
C SER A 14 53.80 4.23 12.03
N ALA A 15 53.50 2.99 12.46
CA ALA A 15 52.51 2.12 11.81
C ALA A 15 51.09 2.24 12.42
N ILE A 16 50.97 2.87 13.58
CA ILE A 16 49.69 3.03 14.30
C ILE A 16 48.70 3.94 13.54
N PRO A 17 49.11 5.08 12.94
CA PRO A 17 48.18 5.96 12.23
C PRO A 17 47.57 5.30 10.98
N THR A 18 48.34 4.50 10.26
CA THR A 18 47.89 3.83 9.02
C THR A 18 46.93 2.69 9.31
N VAL A 19 47.17 1.88 10.34
CA VAL A 19 46.22 0.84 10.76
C VAL A 19 44.92 1.46 11.27
N TRP A 20 44.99 2.53 12.07
CA TRP A 20 43.80 3.23 12.57
C TRP A 20 43.02 3.93 11.43
N ALA A 21 43.71 4.49 10.43
CA ALA A 21 43.07 5.05 9.23
C ALA A 21 42.40 3.98 8.34
N ILE A 22 42.94 2.77 8.29
CA ILE A 22 42.33 1.66 7.53
C ILE A 22 41.11 1.08 8.27
N VAL A 23 41.22 0.88 9.59
CA VAL A 23 40.11 0.37 10.43
C VAL A 23 38.96 1.37 10.48
N SER A 24 39.24 2.66 10.67
CA SER A 24 38.20 3.72 10.65
C SER A 24 37.52 3.87 9.28
N ARG A 25 38.25 3.69 8.16
CA ARG A 25 37.64 3.67 6.82
C ARG A 25 36.76 2.44 6.59
N ARG A 26 37.13 1.26 7.10
CA ARG A 26 36.27 0.07 7.04
C ARG A 26 35.00 0.26 7.87
N GLN A 27 35.14 0.70 9.11
CA GLN A 27 33.99 1.00 9.99
C GLN A 27 33.07 2.07 9.38
N LEU A 28 33.62 3.11 8.76
CA LEU A 28 32.82 4.12 8.06
C LEU A 28 32.07 3.55 6.85
N ARG A 29 32.70 2.66 6.07
CA ARG A 29 32.05 1.98 4.94
C ARG A 29 30.94 1.04 5.41
N GLU A 30 31.17 0.28 6.47
CA GLU A 30 30.18 -0.61 7.08
C GLU A 30 29.00 0.20 7.63
N ALA A 31 29.26 1.29 8.35
CA ALA A 31 28.21 2.19 8.83
C ALA A 31 27.42 2.85 7.67
N GLN A 32 28.09 3.22 6.59
CA GLN A 32 27.43 3.76 5.40
C GLN A 32 26.59 2.70 4.66
N ALA A 33 27.05 1.45 4.60
CA ALA A 33 26.29 0.34 4.05
C ALA A 33 25.03 0.07 4.89
N GLN A 34 25.18 -0.03 6.21
CA GLN A 34 24.06 -0.21 7.14
C GLN A 34 23.01 0.90 7.01
N LEU A 35 23.43 2.17 6.89
CA LEU A 35 22.50 3.29 6.70
C LEU A 35 21.77 3.24 5.35
N ARG A 36 22.41 2.75 4.29
CA ARG A 36 21.75 2.58 2.98
C ARG A 36 20.72 1.47 3.04
N ASP A 37 21.07 0.34 3.65
CA ASP A 37 20.19 -0.80 3.81
C ASP A 37 18.98 -0.42 4.68
N GLN A 38 19.19 0.34 5.75
CA GLN A 38 18.12 0.85 6.60
C GLN A 38 17.19 1.80 5.86
N ARG A 39 17.72 2.74 5.07
CA ARG A 39 16.88 3.65 4.26
C ARG A 39 16.08 2.90 3.20
N ALA A 40 16.69 1.90 2.56
CA ALA A 40 16.00 1.07 1.56
C ALA A 40 14.89 0.25 2.22
N TRP A 41 15.13 -0.30 3.41
CA TRP A 41 14.12 -0.98 4.21
C TRP A 41 12.97 -0.04 4.60
N ASP A 42 13.28 1.13 5.16
CA ASP A 42 12.29 2.11 5.60
C ASP A 42 11.40 2.58 4.43
N GLN A 43 12.00 2.81 3.26
CA GLN A 43 11.27 3.18 2.05
C GLN A 43 10.35 2.06 1.52
N THR A 44 10.81 0.81 1.62
CA THR A 44 10.02 -0.37 1.23
C THR A 44 8.83 -0.54 2.16
N GLU A 45 9.06 -0.41 3.47
CA GLU A 45 8.00 -0.56 4.47
C GLU A 45 7.00 0.60 4.41
N SER A 46 7.46 1.83 4.17
CA SER A 46 6.58 2.98 3.98
C SER A 46 5.69 2.82 2.74
N ALA A 47 6.24 2.28 1.64
CA ALA A 47 5.46 1.98 0.43
C ALA A 47 4.38 0.92 0.68
N ARG A 48 4.73 -0.16 1.40
CA ARG A 48 3.77 -1.21 1.77
C ARG A 48 2.67 -0.65 2.65
N ARG A 49 3.01 0.15 3.67
CA ARG A 49 2.03 0.79 4.56
C ARG A 49 1.05 1.66 3.77
N CYS A 50 1.56 2.51 2.88
CA CYS A 50 0.74 3.34 2.00
C CYS A 50 -0.23 2.50 1.14
N CYS A 51 0.21 1.38 0.59
CA CYS A 51 -0.65 0.47 -0.17
C CYS A 51 -1.71 -0.21 0.71
N MET A 52 -1.36 -0.58 1.95
CA MET A 52 -2.29 -1.19 2.90
C MET A 52 -3.35 -0.20 3.40
N GLU A 53 -3.00 1.08 3.56
CA GLU A 53 -3.97 2.14 3.89
C GLU A 53 -5.03 2.29 2.78
N PHE A 54 -4.64 2.19 1.52
CA PHE A 54 -5.60 2.15 0.41
C PHE A 54 -6.49 0.90 0.44
N ALA A 55 -5.92 -0.30 0.67
CA ALA A 55 -6.71 -1.51 0.80
C ALA A 55 -7.73 -1.44 1.96
N ASP A 56 -7.33 -0.87 3.09
CA ASP A 56 -8.18 -0.65 4.25
C ASP A 56 -9.31 0.35 3.98
N ALA A 57 -9.00 1.47 3.31
CA ALA A 57 -10.02 2.45 2.90
C ALA A 57 -11.08 1.80 2.00
N VAL A 58 -10.66 0.96 1.03
CA VAL A 58 -11.58 0.21 0.19
C VAL A 58 -12.41 -0.78 1.02
N ALA A 59 -11.79 -1.53 1.93
CA ALA A 59 -12.51 -2.48 2.77
C ALA A 59 -13.62 -1.82 3.60
N ARG A 60 -13.34 -0.66 4.22
CA ARG A 60 -14.34 0.12 4.96
C ARG A 60 -15.47 0.62 4.07
N TYR A 61 -15.14 1.08 2.87
CA TYR A 61 -16.14 1.52 1.89
C TYR A 61 -17.06 0.37 1.44
N LEU A 62 -16.50 -0.82 1.16
CA LEU A 62 -17.27 -2.00 0.81
C LEU A 62 -18.16 -2.46 1.97
N GLY A 63 -17.64 -2.49 3.20
CA GLY A 63 -18.46 -2.82 4.37
C GLY A 63 -19.68 -1.90 4.52
N SER A 64 -19.52 -0.60 4.25
CA SER A 64 -20.65 0.33 4.28
C SER A 64 -21.68 0.10 3.17
N TRP A 65 -21.24 -0.36 1.99
CA TRP A 65 -22.16 -0.80 0.93
C TRP A 65 -22.94 -2.06 1.32
N GLU A 66 -22.28 -3.02 1.97
CA GLU A 66 -22.93 -4.24 2.47
C GLU A 66 -23.99 -3.91 3.53
N GLU A 67 -23.67 -3.00 4.47
CA GLU A 67 -24.64 -2.49 5.44
C GLU A 67 -25.84 -1.79 4.77
N PHE A 68 -25.59 -1.01 3.71
CA PHE A 68 -26.65 -0.37 2.93
C PHE A 68 -27.58 -1.39 2.24
N ASP A 69 -27.01 -2.41 1.58
CA ASP A 69 -27.78 -3.47 0.93
C ASP A 69 -28.65 -4.25 1.95
N LEU A 70 -28.07 -4.62 3.10
CA LEU A 70 -28.79 -5.25 4.21
C LEU A 70 -29.92 -4.36 4.76
N GLN A 71 -29.71 -3.05 4.84
CA GLN A 71 -30.74 -2.10 5.29
C GLN A 71 -31.92 -2.05 4.32
N ILE A 72 -31.66 -2.10 3.00
CA ILE A 72 -32.72 -2.18 1.98
C ILE A 72 -33.54 -3.46 2.15
N GLY A 73 -32.87 -4.61 2.31
CA GLY A 73 -33.54 -5.90 2.43
C GLY A 73 -34.35 -6.06 3.73
N SER A 74 -33.85 -5.52 4.85
CA SER A 74 -34.48 -5.69 6.17
C SER A 74 -35.64 -4.74 6.44
N ASN A 75 -35.60 -3.51 5.91
CA ASN A 75 -36.66 -2.52 6.13
C ASN A 75 -36.96 -1.71 4.86
N PRO A 76 -37.77 -2.28 3.94
CA PRO A 76 -37.98 -1.67 2.63
C PRO A 76 -38.84 -0.40 2.62
N ALA A 77 -39.50 -0.10 3.73
CA ALA A 77 -40.35 1.08 3.87
C ALA A 77 -39.60 2.30 4.42
N ASP A 78 -38.37 2.13 4.95
CA ASP A 78 -37.62 3.20 5.60
C ASP A 78 -36.63 3.88 4.64
N HIS A 79 -37.18 4.65 3.71
CA HIS A 79 -36.39 5.44 2.77
C HIS A 79 -35.50 6.48 3.46
N GLY A 80 -35.85 6.93 4.67
CA GLY A 80 -35.03 7.86 5.46
C GLY A 80 -33.71 7.23 5.91
N ALA A 81 -33.77 5.99 6.41
CA ALA A 81 -32.57 5.23 6.76
C ALA A 81 -31.70 4.92 5.53
N TRP A 82 -32.31 4.58 4.39
CA TRP A 82 -31.60 4.36 3.13
C TRP A 82 -30.79 5.57 2.71
N ASP A 83 -31.40 6.76 2.78
CA ASP A 83 -30.75 8.01 2.40
C ASP A 83 -29.60 8.39 3.33
N ALA A 84 -29.76 8.12 4.62
CA ALA A 84 -28.70 8.35 5.60
C ALA A 84 -27.50 7.42 5.32
N ALA A 85 -27.75 6.13 5.13
CA ALA A 85 -26.72 5.14 4.82
C ALA A 85 -26.01 5.47 3.49
N PHE A 86 -26.78 5.75 2.43
CA PHE A 86 -26.22 6.09 1.12
C PHE A 86 -25.37 7.37 1.16
N ARG A 87 -25.81 8.42 1.88
CA ARG A 87 -24.98 9.63 2.09
C ARG A 87 -23.69 9.35 2.86
N GLY A 88 -23.69 8.35 3.74
CA GLY A 88 -22.50 7.89 4.48
C GLY A 88 -21.40 7.30 3.59
N LEU A 89 -21.74 6.84 2.38
CA LEU A 89 -20.78 6.26 1.44
C LEU A 89 -19.81 7.31 0.86
N TYR A 90 -20.28 8.54 0.61
CA TYR A 90 -19.48 9.59 -0.01
C TYR A 90 -18.17 9.93 0.74
N PRO A 91 -18.16 10.19 2.07
CA PRO A 91 -16.92 10.45 2.78
C PRO A 91 -15.96 9.25 2.79
N LEU A 92 -16.47 8.01 2.72
CA LEU A 92 -15.65 6.82 2.59
C LEU A 92 -15.04 6.71 1.18
N TRP A 93 -15.81 7.03 0.15
CA TRP A 93 -15.30 7.11 -1.22
C TRP A 93 -14.15 8.13 -1.36
N LEU A 94 -14.27 9.30 -0.72
CA LEU A 94 -13.18 10.28 -0.68
C LEU A 94 -11.91 9.73 0.00
N GLN A 95 -12.04 8.89 1.03
CA GLN A 95 -10.89 8.23 1.66
C GLN A 95 -10.24 7.24 0.68
N VAL A 96 -11.03 6.49 -0.08
CA VAL A 96 -10.53 5.58 -1.13
C VAL A 96 -9.72 6.34 -2.17
N THR A 97 -10.26 7.44 -2.72
CA THR A 97 -9.56 8.22 -3.76
C THR A 97 -8.31 8.89 -3.21
N THR A 98 -8.36 9.44 -2.00
CA THR A 98 -7.21 10.07 -1.34
C THR A 98 -6.09 9.06 -1.09
N ALA A 99 -6.42 7.88 -0.56
CA ALA A 99 -5.44 6.82 -0.31
C ALA A 99 -4.84 6.29 -1.61
N ARG A 100 -5.63 6.18 -2.68
CA ARG A 100 -5.11 5.83 -4.02
C ARG A 100 -4.12 6.87 -4.52
N ASP A 101 -4.42 8.15 -4.39
CA ASP A 101 -3.52 9.21 -4.82
C ASP A 101 -2.21 9.21 -4.02
N ALA A 102 -2.25 8.86 -2.74
CA ALA A 102 -1.06 8.63 -1.93
C ALA A 102 -0.19 7.47 -2.49
N VAL A 103 -0.80 6.35 -2.89
CA VAL A 103 -0.09 5.23 -3.54
C VAL A 103 0.59 5.68 -4.84
N PHE A 104 -0.07 6.53 -5.63
CA PHE A 104 0.50 7.06 -6.86
C PHE A 104 1.65 8.04 -6.61
N GLY A 105 1.53 8.90 -5.59
CA GLY A 105 2.55 9.87 -5.21
C GLY A 105 3.75 9.27 -4.46
N HIS A 106 3.61 8.06 -3.91
CA HIS A 106 4.66 7.47 -3.08
C HIS A 106 5.85 6.96 -3.93
N PRO A 107 7.10 7.41 -3.68
CA PRO A 107 8.25 7.12 -4.53
C PRO A 107 8.69 5.65 -4.49
N GLY A 108 8.46 4.97 -3.37
CA GLY A 108 8.79 3.54 -3.21
C GLY A 108 7.76 2.56 -3.78
N VAL A 109 6.67 3.04 -4.39
CA VAL A 109 5.64 2.16 -4.97
C VAL A 109 6.00 1.85 -6.44
N PRO A 110 6.09 0.58 -6.85
CA PRO A 110 6.33 0.21 -8.24
C PRO A 110 5.17 0.60 -9.18
N ALA A 111 5.48 0.82 -10.46
CA ALA A 111 4.47 1.14 -11.47
C ALA A 111 3.38 0.06 -11.59
N GLN A 112 3.76 -1.22 -11.45
CA GLN A 112 2.81 -2.34 -11.49
C GLN A 112 1.82 -2.27 -10.31
N THR A 113 2.30 -1.99 -9.09
CA THR A 113 1.44 -1.83 -7.91
C THR A 113 0.48 -0.65 -8.07
N ARG A 114 0.93 0.47 -8.65
CA ARG A 114 0.05 1.61 -8.99
C ARG A 114 -1.03 1.20 -10.00
N SER A 115 -0.67 0.45 -11.04
CA SER A 115 -1.61 -0.06 -12.03
C SER A 115 -2.66 -0.98 -11.38
N SER A 116 -2.25 -1.91 -10.52
CA SER A 116 -3.19 -2.79 -9.81
C SER A 116 -4.08 -2.00 -8.83
N ALA A 117 -3.55 -0.95 -8.17
CA ALA A 117 -4.35 -0.07 -7.32
C ALA A 117 -5.45 0.66 -8.12
N ASP A 118 -5.13 1.11 -9.33
CA ASP A 118 -6.09 1.78 -10.21
C ASP A 118 -7.18 0.82 -10.68
N GLN A 119 -6.81 -0.40 -11.08
CA GLN A 119 -7.76 -1.45 -11.46
C GLN A 119 -8.68 -1.82 -10.29
N PHE A 120 -8.15 -1.88 -9.07
CA PHE A 120 -8.96 -2.14 -7.88
C PHE A 120 -9.94 -1.00 -7.61
N LYS A 121 -9.49 0.26 -7.67
CA LYS A 121 -10.36 1.44 -7.55
C LYS A 121 -11.44 1.47 -8.64
N ASP A 122 -11.09 1.14 -9.88
CA ASP A 122 -12.02 1.14 -11.01
C ASP A 122 -13.09 0.03 -10.87
N ALA A 123 -12.73 -1.15 -10.36
CA ALA A 123 -13.69 -2.20 -10.06
C ALA A 123 -14.70 -1.75 -8.99
N VAL A 124 -14.21 -1.10 -7.92
CA VAL A 124 -15.06 -0.54 -6.86
C VAL A 124 -15.95 0.59 -7.39
N HIS A 125 -15.43 1.47 -8.24
CA HIS A 125 -16.20 2.54 -8.88
C HIS A 125 -17.30 2.00 -9.80
N ALA A 126 -17.03 0.94 -10.56
CA ALA A 126 -18.03 0.29 -11.40
C ALA A 126 -19.18 -0.28 -10.56
N MET A 127 -18.86 -0.88 -9.41
CA MET A 127 -19.85 -1.34 -8.44
C MET A 127 -20.65 -0.16 -7.84
N ASP A 128 -19.97 0.91 -7.38
CA ASP A 128 -20.61 2.11 -6.82
C ASP A 128 -21.62 2.72 -7.78
N LYS A 129 -21.24 2.84 -9.06
CA LYS A 129 -22.13 3.35 -10.10
C LYS A 129 -23.35 2.47 -10.28
N ALA A 130 -23.17 1.14 -10.36
CA ALA A 130 -24.29 0.20 -10.50
C ALA A 130 -25.22 0.22 -9.28
N GLY A 131 -24.66 0.29 -8.06
CA GLY A 131 -25.42 0.44 -6.82
C GLY A 131 -26.17 1.76 -6.73
N SER A 132 -25.56 2.86 -7.17
CA SER A 132 -26.19 4.18 -7.25
C SER A 132 -27.34 4.21 -8.25
N ASP A 133 -27.17 3.57 -9.41
CA ASP A 133 -28.24 3.43 -10.41
C ASP A 133 -29.39 2.58 -9.87
N TRP A 134 -29.09 1.49 -9.15
CA TRP A 134 -30.09 0.67 -8.46
C TRP A 134 -30.89 1.48 -7.42
N GLN A 135 -30.20 2.23 -6.55
CA GLN A 135 -30.80 3.09 -5.53
C GLN A 135 -31.71 4.17 -6.15
N ARG A 136 -31.30 4.74 -7.28
CA ARG A 136 -32.10 5.72 -8.02
C ARG A 136 -33.39 5.11 -8.55
N GLU A 137 -33.35 3.92 -9.15
CA GLU A 137 -34.55 3.25 -9.68
C GLU A 137 -35.48 2.77 -8.56
N LEU A 138 -34.94 2.37 -7.40
CA LEU A 138 -35.75 2.07 -6.20
C LEU A 138 -36.54 3.31 -5.75
N ARG A 139 -35.88 4.46 -5.64
CA ARG A 139 -36.54 5.73 -5.27
C ARG A 139 -37.55 6.22 -6.30
N ALA A 140 -37.33 5.92 -7.58
CA ALA A 140 -38.27 6.24 -8.65
C ALA A 140 -39.50 5.32 -8.67
N GLY A 141 -39.53 4.24 -7.88
CA GLY A 141 -40.62 3.28 -7.89
C GLY A 141 -40.67 2.41 -9.15
N HIS A 142 -39.50 2.13 -9.76
CA HIS A 142 -39.38 1.31 -10.97
C HIS A 142 -38.83 -0.11 -10.65
N PRO A 143 -39.64 -1.03 -10.11
CA PRO A 143 -39.15 -2.30 -9.57
C PRO A 143 -38.44 -3.19 -10.62
N GLN A 144 -38.91 -3.19 -11.87
CA GLN A 144 -38.29 -3.97 -12.94
C GLN A 144 -36.90 -3.44 -13.32
N ARG A 145 -36.73 -2.11 -13.35
CA ARG A 145 -35.44 -1.47 -13.62
C ARG A 145 -34.49 -1.65 -12.44
N ALA A 146 -34.99 -1.44 -11.22
CA ALA A 146 -34.25 -1.67 -9.99
C ALA A 146 -33.69 -3.10 -9.93
N ALA A 147 -34.50 -4.12 -10.26
CA ALA A 147 -34.03 -5.51 -10.29
C ALA A 147 -32.91 -5.75 -11.34
N SER A 148 -32.95 -5.05 -12.47
CA SER A 148 -31.89 -5.12 -13.47
C SER A 148 -30.59 -4.50 -12.98
N HIS A 149 -30.66 -3.30 -12.40
CA HIS A 149 -29.48 -2.61 -11.86
C HIS A 149 -28.90 -3.33 -10.63
N HIS A 150 -29.76 -3.94 -9.80
CA HIS A 150 -29.30 -4.78 -8.69
C HIS A 150 -28.48 -5.97 -9.18
N ARG A 151 -28.89 -6.64 -10.26
CA ARG A 151 -28.08 -7.72 -10.86
C ARG A 151 -26.72 -7.25 -11.37
N ASP A 152 -26.65 -6.07 -12.01
CA ASP A 152 -25.37 -5.49 -12.42
C ASP A 152 -24.52 -5.15 -11.19
N TYR A 153 -25.10 -4.54 -10.16
CA TYR A 153 -24.42 -4.28 -8.88
C TYR A 153 -23.79 -5.55 -8.29
N ILE A 154 -24.55 -6.64 -8.15
CA ILE A 154 -24.04 -7.93 -7.66
C ILE A 154 -22.93 -8.47 -8.57
N GLN A 155 -23.11 -8.43 -9.89
CA GLN A 155 -22.08 -8.88 -10.83
C GLN A 155 -20.78 -8.08 -10.67
N ARG A 156 -20.86 -6.76 -10.44
CA ARG A 156 -19.69 -5.91 -10.20
C ARG A 156 -19.07 -6.18 -8.84
N TRP A 157 -19.88 -6.40 -7.81
CA TRP A 157 -19.44 -6.79 -6.48
C TRP A 157 -18.60 -8.07 -6.51
N ASP A 158 -19.06 -9.09 -7.21
CA ASP A 158 -18.39 -10.39 -7.35
C ASP A 158 -17.04 -10.30 -8.09
N ALA A 159 -16.80 -9.23 -8.87
CA ALA A 159 -15.54 -9.00 -9.55
C ALA A 159 -14.46 -8.34 -8.65
N ILE A 160 -14.86 -7.72 -7.54
CA ILE A 160 -13.97 -6.97 -6.64
C ILE A 160 -12.88 -7.87 -6.00
N PRO A 161 -13.18 -9.09 -5.51
CA PRO A 161 -12.16 -9.95 -4.91
C PRO A 161 -10.97 -10.22 -5.83
N ALA A 162 -11.20 -10.46 -7.13
CA ALA A 162 -10.12 -10.70 -8.09
C ALA A 162 -9.19 -9.47 -8.24
N ALA A 163 -9.76 -8.27 -8.33
CA ALA A 163 -8.98 -7.03 -8.41
C ALA A 163 -8.22 -6.75 -7.11
N ARG A 164 -8.84 -7.02 -5.95
CA ARG A 164 -8.21 -6.94 -4.63
C ARG A 164 -7.02 -7.90 -4.52
N GLU A 165 -7.19 -9.14 -4.95
CA GLU A 165 -6.13 -10.15 -4.91
C GLU A 165 -4.94 -9.76 -5.79
N ALA A 166 -5.20 -9.29 -7.02
CA ALA A 166 -4.15 -8.79 -7.91
C ALA A 166 -3.37 -7.61 -7.29
N PHE A 167 -4.08 -6.71 -6.59
CA PHE A 167 -3.44 -5.62 -5.86
C PHE A 167 -2.61 -6.13 -4.68
N LEU A 168 -3.15 -6.98 -3.82
CA LEU A 168 -2.43 -7.53 -2.67
C LEU A 168 -1.20 -8.35 -3.08
N GLU A 169 -1.27 -9.08 -4.19
CA GLU A 169 -0.11 -9.78 -4.75
C GLU A 169 0.96 -8.78 -5.21
N SER A 170 0.57 -7.69 -5.87
CA SER A 170 1.51 -6.64 -6.27
C SER A 170 2.17 -5.90 -5.09
N ILE A 171 1.60 -5.96 -3.88
CA ILE A 171 2.25 -5.44 -2.66
C ILE A 171 3.32 -6.41 -2.16
N ARG A 172 3.09 -7.73 -2.30
CA ARG A 172 4.05 -8.76 -1.88
C ARG A 172 5.36 -8.63 -2.65
N THR A 173 5.30 -8.28 -3.93
CA THR A 173 6.47 -8.11 -4.80
C THR A 173 7.31 -6.88 -4.48
N ILE A 174 6.78 -5.85 -3.79
CA ILE A 174 7.55 -4.66 -3.35
C ILE A 174 8.79 -5.07 -2.50
N ARG A 175 8.76 -6.23 -1.85
CA ARG A 175 9.87 -6.78 -1.07
C ARG A 175 10.97 -7.44 -1.92
N ALA A 176 10.63 -7.98 -3.09
CA ALA A 176 11.52 -8.86 -3.85
C ALA A 176 12.68 -8.09 -4.53
N ASP A 177 12.43 -6.85 -4.96
CA ASP A 177 13.43 -6.07 -5.71
C ASP A 177 14.46 -5.36 -4.81
N GLY A 178 14.16 -5.20 -3.50
CA GLY A 178 15.04 -4.52 -2.54
C GLY A 178 16.06 -5.41 -1.84
N ILE A 179 15.98 -6.74 -1.99
CA ILE A 179 16.87 -7.72 -1.34
C ILE A 179 17.63 -8.51 -2.41
N GLN A 180 18.21 -7.84 -3.41
CA GLN A 180 19.45 -8.37 -4.01
C GLN A 180 20.60 -8.01 -3.08
N LEU A 181 20.68 -8.75 -1.97
CA LEU A 181 21.85 -8.77 -1.11
C LEU A 181 23.05 -9.07 -2.01
N SER A 182 23.94 -8.10 -2.15
CA SER A 182 25.25 -8.33 -2.73
C SER A 182 25.90 -9.43 -1.89
N ALA A 183 25.89 -10.66 -2.41
CA ALA A 183 26.62 -11.76 -1.79
C ALA A 183 28.07 -11.29 -1.63
N PRO A 184 28.67 -11.42 -0.45
CA PRO A 184 30.08 -11.10 -0.30
C PRO A 184 30.86 -11.98 -1.26
N SER A 185 31.55 -11.35 -2.22
CA SER A 185 32.51 -12.03 -3.08
C SER A 185 33.51 -12.77 -2.19
N ALA A 186 33.51 -14.10 -2.27
CA ALA A 186 34.46 -14.97 -1.59
C ALA A 186 35.90 -14.72 -2.08
#